data_AF-A0A7S8HBZ1-F1
#
_entry.id   AF-A0A7S8HBZ1-F1
#
_cell.length_a   1.000
_cell.length_b   1.000
_cell.length_c   1.000
_cell.angle_alpha   90.00
_cell.angle_beta   90.00
_cell.angle_gamma   90.00
#
_symmetry.space_group_name_H-M   'P 1'
#
loop_
_entity.id
_entity.type
_entity.pdbx_description
1 polymer ?
#
loop_
_entity_poly.entity_id
_entity_poly.type
_entity_poly.pdbx_seq_one_letter_code
_entity_poly.pdbx_strand_id
1 'polypeptide(L)'
;MRAIWAGGRRAPSASSQPVPRSPLRARARWLMIPPMGVSFQSAWSQVAARAAALNGRMLDAVMPRHCPLCAQPVWQADGLCAACWGELRHIDTPVCDRLGLPFAYDPGEGIYSAAALARPPVFARARAAVAFDDVSRRLVHALKYHDRHEVARLMARLMARAGRELVAEADVIAPVPLHRMRLWQRRYNQSALLAREIARGTGLTFRPGLLRRVKATRAQVGLDHRKRRQNVRSAFAVPDEMVPAVAGARVLVVDDVLTTGATADSCATACLKAGAAAVDIVAFALVLDPVRLHI
;
A
#
# COMPACT_ATOMS: atom_id res chain seq x y z
N MET A 1 22.83 -60.88 8.73
CA MET A 1 24.01 -60.28 8.08
C MET A 1 24.60 -59.23 9.03
N ARG A 2 25.82 -59.48 9.54
CA ARG A 2 26.59 -58.65 10.47
C ARG A 2 27.73 -57.94 9.71
N ALA A 3 27.98 -56.67 10.02
CA ALA A 3 29.28 -55.92 10.04
C ALA A 3 28.90 -54.44 10.36
N ILE A 4 29.26 -53.72 11.43
CA ILE A 4 30.40 -53.61 12.39
C ILE A 4 31.64 -52.87 11.83
N TRP A 5 31.84 -51.65 12.40
CA TRP A 5 33.07 -50.81 12.56
C TRP A 5 33.68 -50.09 11.35
N ALA A 6 34.30 -48.91 11.41
CA ALA A 6 34.61 -47.85 12.41
C ALA A 6 35.03 -46.59 11.57
N GLY A 7 34.87 -45.32 11.97
CA GLY A 7 35.47 -44.65 13.12
C GLY A 7 36.54 -43.62 12.66
N GLY A 8 36.45 -42.37 13.12
CA GLY A 8 37.56 -41.38 13.13
C GLY A 8 37.26 -40.03 12.45
N ARG A 9 36.71 -39.03 13.17
CA ARG A 9 37.39 -37.92 13.87
C ARG A 9 38.24 -36.98 13.00
N ARG A 10 37.84 -35.70 12.93
CA ARG A 10 38.60 -34.52 13.40
C ARG A 10 37.78 -33.23 13.27
N ALA A 11 37.65 -32.50 14.37
CA ALA A 11 37.30 -31.09 14.42
C ALA A 11 38.34 -30.39 15.31
N PRO A 12 38.90 -29.26 14.87
CA PRO A 12 39.37 -28.19 15.76
C PRO A 12 38.66 -26.88 15.35
N SER A 13 38.53 -25.82 16.13
CA SER A 13 38.91 -25.49 17.50
C SER A 13 38.21 -24.15 17.77
N ALA A 14 37.36 -24.09 18.79
CA ALA A 14 36.89 -22.83 19.35
C ALA A 14 37.98 -22.27 20.26
N SER A 15 38.54 -21.12 19.92
CA SER A 15 39.51 -20.41 20.76
C SER A 15 39.36 -18.90 20.63
N SER A 16 38.60 -18.30 21.54
CA SER A 16 38.75 -16.90 21.93
C SER A 16 38.05 -16.65 23.27
N GLN A 17 38.72 -17.02 24.36
CA GLN A 17 38.55 -16.33 25.65
C GLN A 17 39.74 -15.36 25.88
N PRO A 18 39.78 -14.58 26.97
CA PRO A 18 39.72 -13.13 26.91
C PRO A 18 41.11 -12.51 27.12
N VAL A 19 41.31 -11.30 26.61
CA VAL A 19 42.52 -10.52 26.88
C VAL A 19 42.52 -10.03 28.34
N PRO A 20 43.61 -10.22 29.11
CA PRO A 20 43.71 -9.78 30.49
C PRO A 20 43.96 -8.26 30.57
N ARG A 21 43.30 -7.62 31.54
CA ARG A 21 43.59 -6.23 31.95
C ARG A 21 44.83 -6.21 32.85
N SER A 22 45.81 -5.39 32.49
CA SER A 22 46.91 -5.01 33.37
C SER A 22 46.59 -3.72 34.17
N PRO A 23 47.30 -3.47 35.29
CA PRO A 23 46.87 -2.54 36.35
C PRO A 23 47.75 -1.28 36.46
N LEU A 24 47.36 -0.39 37.40
CA LEU A 24 48.13 0.74 37.99
C LEU A 24 48.27 1.97 37.08
N ARG A 25 48.10 3.23 37.48
CA ARG A 25 47.83 4.02 38.70
C ARG A 25 47.27 5.37 38.14
N ALA A 26 46.38 6.10 38.76
CA ALA A 26 46.74 7.03 39.84
C ALA A 26 45.49 7.71 40.39
N ARG A 27 45.55 7.98 41.69
CA ARG A 27 44.60 8.77 42.48
C ARG A 27 44.52 10.20 41.96
N ALA A 28 43.31 10.74 41.81
CA ALA A 28 43.06 12.16 41.99
C ALA A 28 41.67 12.33 42.63
N ARG A 29 41.75 12.72 43.90
CA ARG A 29 40.67 13.07 44.82
C ARG A 29 40.16 14.45 44.40
N TRP A 30 38.91 14.56 43.97
CA TRP A 30 38.23 15.84 43.79
C TRP A 30 36.89 15.83 44.50
N LEU A 31 36.66 16.92 45.22
CA LEU A 31 35.61 17.13 46.20
C LEU A 31 34.21 17.14 45.59
N MET A 32 33.25 16.78 46.44
CA MET A 32 31.84 17.08 46.32
C MET A 32 31.60 18.57 46.01
N ILE A 33 30.86 18.85 44.93
CA ILE A 33 29.99 20.02 44.80
C ILE A 33 28.77 19.56 43.98
N PRO A 34 27.53 19.63 44.50
CA PRO A 34 26.33 19.39 43.68
C PRO A 34 25.99 20.64 42.87
N PRO A 35 25.67 20.56 41.57
CA PRO A 35 25.00 21.65 40.91
C PRO A 35 23.50 21.56 41.20
N MET A 36 23.03 22.48 42.05
CA MET A 36 21.67 23.01 41.90
C MET A 36 21.55 23.57 40.47
N GLY A 37 20.57 23.08 39.72
CA GLY A 37 20.35 23.47 38.33
C GLY A 37 18.97 23.07 37.86
N VAL A 38 17.94 23.49 38.59
CA VAL A 38 16.58 23.55 38.04
C VAL A 38 16.55 24.75 37.10
N SER A 39 16.36 24.53 35.79
CA SER A 39 15.39 25.25 34.96
C SER A 39 15.75 25.25 33.45
N PHE A 40 14.71 25.47 32.65
CA PHE A 40 14.74 25.99 31.28
C PHE A 40 15.04 25.02 30.12
N GLN A 41 14.17 24.03 29.88
CA GLN A 41 14.01 23.48 28.51
C GLN A 41 12.62 22.96 28.12
N SER A 42 11.60 23.06 28.98
CA SER A 42 10.25 22.52 28.71
C SER A 42 9.21 23.54 28.23
N ALA A 43 9.50 24.84 28.23
CA ALA A 43 8.53 25.88 27.88
C ALA A 43 8.48 26.20 26.37
N TRP A 44 9.61 26.09 25.66
CA TRP A 44 9.70 26.47 24.24
C TRP A 44 9.06 25.43 23.30
N SER A 45 9.07 24.14 23.66
CA SER A 45 8.39 23.08 22.88
C SER A 45 6.86 23.17 22.98
N GLN A 46 6.33 23.60 24.13
CA GLN A 46 4.89 23.76 24.34
C GLN A 46 4.34 25.04 23.70
N VAL A 47 5.13 26.13 23.67
CA VAL A 47 4.76 27.38 22.99
C VAL A 47 4.82 27.22 21.46
N ALA A 48 5.84 26.52 20.93
CA ALA A 48 5.93 26.24 19.48
C ALA A 48 4.78 25.34 18.98
N ALA A 49 4.39 24.33 19.77
CA ALA A 49 3.24 23.48 19.45
C ALA A 49 1.90 24.23 19.52
N ARG A 50 1.76 25.18 20.48
CA ARG A 50 0.58 26.04 20.60
C ARG A 50 0.50 27.09 19.50
N ALA A 51 1.61 27.70 19.11
CA ALA A 51 1.69 28.65 18.00
C ALA A 51 1.39 27.97 16.65
N ALA A 52 1.88 26.74 16.43
CA ALA A 52 1.53 25.93 15.26
C ALA A 52 0.04 25.54 15.23
N ALA A 53 -0.55 25.22 16.39
CA ALA A 53 -1.98 24.92 16.52
C ALA A 53 -2.89 26.15 16.36
N LEU A 54 -2.44 27.34 16.79
CA LEU A 54 -3.13 28.62 16.61
C LEU A 54 -3.10 29.09 15.15
N ASN A 55 -1.96 28.95 14.47
CA ASN A 55 -1.84 29.25 13.04
C ASN A 55 -2.71 28.31 12.17
N GLY A 56 -2.77 27.02 12.51
CA GLY A 56 -3.64 26.07 11.81
C GLY A 56 -5.14 26.41 11.94
N ARG A 57 -5.58 26.91 13.11
CA ARG A 57 -6.98 27.28 13.36
C ARG A 57 -7.41 28.56 12.67
N MET A 58 -6.53 29.56 12.57
CA MET A 58 -6.84 30.80 11.84
C MET A 58 -6.80 30.59 10.31
N LEU A 59 -5.90 29.75 9.80
CA LEU A 59 -5.89 29.38 8.38
C LEU A 59 -7.10 28.52 7.98
N ASP A 60 -7.59 27.64 8.86
CA ASP A 60 -8.81 26.85 8.62
C ASP A 60 -10.10 27.70 8.56
N ALA A 61 -10.10 28.89 9.18
CA ALA A 61 -11.21 29.84 9.11
C ALA A 61 -11.19 30.69 7.81
N VAL A 62 -10.00 30.94 7.25
CA VAL A 62 -9.81 31.70 6.00
C VAL A 62 -9.86 30.79 4.77
N MET A 63 -9.58 29.49 4.93
CA MET A 63 -9.59 28.48 3.87
C MET A 63 -10.33 27.23 4.36
N PRO A 64 -11.68 27.25 4.41
CA PRO A 64 -12.45 26.09 4.87
C PRO A 64 -12.07 24.86 4.07
N ARG A 65 -11.92 23.73 4.76
CA ARG A 65 -11.66 22.43 4.14
C ARG A 65 -12.93 22.02 3.40
N HIS A 66 -12.82 21.60 2.15
CA HIS A 66 -13.99 21.36 1.30
C HIS A 66 -14.09 19.90 0.88
N CYS A 67 -15.31 19.37 0.87
CA CYS A 67 -15.62 18.05 0.34
C CYS A 67 -15.10 17.96 -1.11
N PRO A 68 -14.26 16.96 -1.45
CA PRO A 68 -13.71 16.85 -2.79
C PRO A 68 -14.74 16.56 -3.88
N LEU A 69 -15.96 16.17 -3.53
CA LEU A 69 -17.05 15.92 -4.46
C LEU A 69 -17.94 17.14 -4.70
N CYS A 70 -18.45 17.78 -3.65
CA CYS A 70 -19.44 18.85 -3.75
C CYS A 70 -18.95 20.23 -3.29
N ALA A 71 -17.69 20.33 -2.86
CA ALA A 71 -17.08 21.54 -2.31
C ALA A 71 -17.79 22.15 -1.07
N GLN A 72 -18.67 21.41 -0.40
CA GLN A 72 -19.23 21.84 0.89
C GLN A 72 -18.16 21.83 2.00
N PRO A 73 -18.20 22.76 2.96
CA PRO A 73 -17.28 22.73 4.10
C PRO A 73 -17.35 21.42 4.88
N VAL A 74 -16.19 20.88 5.26
CA VAL A 74 -16.04 19.65 6.05
C VAL A 74 -15.12 19.89 7.23
N TRP A 75 -15.38 19.20 8.34
CA TRP A 75 -14.58 19.31 9.56
C TRP A 75 -13.19 18.68 9.43
N GLN A 76 -13.04 17.66 8.59
CA GLN A 76 -11.77 16.96 8.34
C GLN A 76 -11.26 17.25 6.93
N ALA A 77 -9.98 17.56 6.81
CA ALA A 77 -9.31 17.94 5.56
C ALA A 77 -9.45 16.89 4.46
N ASP A 78 -9.47 15.63 4.87
CA ASP A 78 -9.53 14.45 4.02
C ASP A 78 -10.89 13.74 4.14
N GLY A 79 -11.96 14.49 4.46
CA GLY A 79 -13.31 13.99 4.66
C GLY A 79 -14.26 14.27 3.49
N LEU A 80 -15.28 13.42 3.36
CA LEU A 80 -16.49 13.72 2.58
C LEU A 80 -17.54 14.33 3.50
N CYS A 81 -18.43 15.17 2.95
CA CYS A 81 -19.64 15.52 3.68
C CYS A 81 -20.57 14.30 3.80
N ALA A 82 -21.48 14.30 4.78
CA ALA A 82 -22.37 13.17 5.04
C ALA A 82 -23.20 12.74 3.81
N ALA A 83 -23.66 13.69 3.00
CA ALA A 83 -24.41 13.40 1.77
C ALA A 83 -23.53 12.64 0.75
N CYS A 84 -22.36 13.16 0.41
CA CYS A 84 -21.45 12.51 -0.53
C CYS A 84 -20.88 11.19 0.01
N TRP A 85 -20.76 11.04 1.32
CA TRP A 85 -20.43 9.76 1.95
C TRP A 85 -21.55 8.74 1.74
N GLY A 86 -22.81 9.11 1.97
CA GLY A 86 -23.96 8.23 1.76
C GLY A 86 -24.20 7.84 0.30
N GLU A 87 -23.75 8.65 -0.65
CA GLU A 87 -23.81 8.35 -2.08
C GLU A 87 -22.73 7.35 -2.53
N LEU A 88 -21.65 7.16 -1.77
CA LEU A 88 -20.64 6.17 -2.11
C LEU A 88 -21.18 4.77 -1.87
N ARG A 89 -21.13 3.93 -2.91
CA ARG A 89 -21.47 2.53 -2.80
C ARG A 89 -20.28 1.74 -2.23
N HIS A 90 -20.19 1.71 -0.90
CA HIS A 90 -19.17 0.95 -0.17
C HIS A 90 -19.25 -0.55 -0.47
N ILE A 91 -18.08 -1.19 -0.56
CA ILE A 91 -17.97 -2.65 -0.62
C ILE A 91 -17.55 -3.11 0.77
N ASP A 92 -18.50 -3.69 1.49
CA ASP A 92 -18.30 -4.30 2.79
C ASP A 92 -18.58 -5.81 2.70
N THR A 93 -18.18 -6.55 3.73
CA THR A 93 -18.48 -7.99 3.86
C THR A 93 -19.99 -8.24 3.90
N PRO A 94 -20.49 -9.36 3.33
CA PRO A 94 -19.75 -10.49 2.77
C PRO A 94 -19.25 -10.25 1.33
N VAL A 95 -18.00 -10.62 1.06
CA VAL A 95 -17.37 -10.52 -0.26
C VAL A 95 -16.72 -11.84 -0.66
N CYS A 96 -16.57 -12.06 -1.97
CA CYS A 96 -15.77 -13.14 -2.52
C CYS A 96 -14.33 -13.03 -2.02
N ASP A 97 -13.81 -14.07 -1.39
CA ASP A 97 -12.48 -14.02 -0.77
C ASP A 97 -11.36 -13.76 -1.77
N ARG A 98 -11.53 -14.20 -3.02
CA ARG A 98 -10.54 -14.04 -4.08
C ARG A 98 -10.65 -12.71 -4.82
N LEU A 99 -11.86 -12.32 -5.23
CA LEU A 99 -12.07 -11.14 -6.11
C LEU A 99 -12.56 -9.88 -5.39
N GLY A 100 -13.00 -9.99 -4.13
CA GLY A 100 -13.61 -8.89 -3.41
C GLY A 100 -14.98 -8.47 -3.96
N LEU A 101 -15.61 -9.31 -4.78
CA LEU A 101 -16.96 -9.07 -5.30
C LEU A 101 -18.00 -9.25 -4.17
N PRO A 102 -18.87 -8.27 -3.91
CA PRO A 102 -19.88 -8.37 -2.86
C PRO A 102 -20.89 -9.47 -3.17
N PHE A 103 -21.30 -10.20 -2.14
CA PHE A 103 -22.41 -11.14 -2.23
C PHE A 103 -23.73 -10.47 -1.82
N ALA A 104 -24.84 -10.98 -2.36
CA ALA A 104 -26.19 -10.49 -2.01
C ALA A 104 -26.67 -11.02 -0.64
N TYR A 105 -26.10 -12.12 -0.18
CA TYR A 105 -26.33 -12.77 1.10
C TYR A 105 -25.00 -13.32 1.62
N ASP A 106 -24.90 -13.61 2.91
CA ASP A 106 -23.72 -14.21 3.51
C ASP A 106 -23.62 -15.69 3.12
N PRO A 107 -22.64 -16.10 2.31
CA PRO A 107 -22.49 -17.51 1.94
C PRO A 107 -21.60 -18.29 2.92
N GLY A 108 -21.06 -17.64 3.96
CA GLY A 108 -20.05 -18.18 4.87
C GLY A 108 -18.62 -17.79 4.49
N GLU A 109 -17.66 -18.21 5.32
CA GLU A 109 -16.23 -17.93 5.15
C GLU A 109 -15.60 -18.79 4.04
N GLY A 110 -14.57 -18.28 3.36
CA GLY A 110 -13.82 -19.05 2.37
C GLY A 110 -14.47 -19.11 0.98
N ILE A 111 -15.60 -18.44 0.77
CA ILE A 111 -16.41 -18.63 -0.44
C ILE A 111 -15.92 -17.80 -1.62
N TYR A 112 -15.88 -18.45 -2.78
CA TYR A 112 -15.55 -17.84 -4.06
C TYR A 112 -16.79 -17.61 -4.91
N SER A 113 -16.86 -16.43 -5.55
CA SER A 113 -17.91 -16.13 -6.53
C SER A 113 -17.75 -16.98 -7.79
N ALA A 114 -18.86 -17.14 -8.53
CA ALA A 114 -18.85 -17.83 -9.83
C ALA A 114 -17.81 -17.25 -10.79
N ALA A 115 -17.58 -15.93 -10.76
CA ALA A 115 -16.54 -15.27 -11.56
C ALA A 115 -15.12 -15.73 -11.19
N ALA A 116 -14.84 -15.90 -9.88
CA ALA A 116 -13.55 -16.37 -9.39
C ALA A 116 -13.29 -17.83 -9.75
N LEU A 117 -14.34 -18.67 -9.72
CA LEU A 117 -14.25 -20.08 -10.12
C LEU A 117 -14.10 -20.24 -11.63
N ALA A 118 -14.88 -19.51 -12.42
CA ALA A 118 -14.84 -19.57 -13.88
C ALA A 118 -13.52 -19.05 -14.46
N ARG A 119 -12.89 -18.08 -13.79
CA ARG A 119 -11.61 -17.48 -14.21
C ARG A 119 -10.78 -17.08 -13.00
N PRO A 120 -10.02 -18.02 -12.40
CA PRO A 120 -9.20 -17.72 -11.25
C PRO A 120 -8.08 -16.73 -11.63
N PRO A 121 -7.92 -15.61 -10.90
CA PRO A 121 -6.82 -14.67 -11.11
C PRO A 121 -5.48 -15.26 -10.65
N VAL A 122 -4.39 -14.63 -11.07
CA VAL A 122 -3.01 -14.97 -10.63
C VAL A 122 -2.72 -14.47 -9.22
N PHE A 123 -3.24 -13.28 -8.87
CA PHE A 123 -3.16 -12.79 -7.49
C PHE A 123 -4.00 -13.65 -6.54
N ALA A 124 -3.64 -13.62 -5.25
CA ALA A 124 -4.28 -14.42 -4.21
C ALA A 124 -5.63 -13.83 -3.80
N ARG A 125 -5.67 -12.57 -3.38
CA ARG A 125 -6.91 -11.87 -3.01
C ARG A 125 -6.92 -10.44 -3.55
N ALA A 126 -8.12 -9.91 -3.74
CA ALA A 126 -8.35 -8.51 -4.03
C ALA A 126 -9.40 -7.92 -3.08
N ARG A 127 -9.20 -6.65 -2.69
CA ARG A 127 -10.18 -5.83 -1.97
C ARG A 127 -10.30 -4.47 -2.62
N ALA A 128 -11.51 -3.91 -2.57
CA ALA A 128 -11.77 -2.55 -3.02
C ALA A 128 -12.69 -1.85 -2.01
N ALA A 129 -12.54 -0.54 -1.87
CA ALA A 129 -13.33 0.22 -0.90
C ALA A 129 -14.75 0.51 -1.38
N VAL A 130 -14.95 0.72 -2.68
CA VAL A 130 -16.23 1.09 -3.27
C VAL A 130 -16.48 0.39 -4.61
N ALA A 131 -17.75 0.30 -5.01
CA ALA A 131 -18.11 -0.06 -6.38
C ALA A 131 -17.74 1.09 -7.33
N PHE A 132 -17.30 0.76 -8.54
CA PHE A 132 -17.00 1.76 -9.57
C PHE A 132 -18.29 2.20 -10.29
N ASP A 133 -18.68 3.44 -10.06
CA ASP A 133 -19.88 4.14 -10.52
C ASP A 133 -19.57 5.63 -10.79
N ASP A 134 -20.57 6.47 -11.03
CA ASP A 134 -20.35 7.88 -11.35
C ASP A 134 -19.78 8.70 -10.17
N VAL A 135 -20.14 8.35 -8.93
CA VAL A 135 -19.68 9.07 -7.72
C VAL A 135 -18.21 8.74 -7.44
N SER A 136 -17.87 7.46 -7.40
CA SER A 136 -16.49 7.00 -7.23
C SER A 136 -15.59 7.42 -8.40
N ARG A 137 -16.12 7.48 -9.63
CA ARG A 137 -15.39 8.01 -10.80
C ARG A 137 -14.98 9.45 -10.59
N ARG A 138 -15.83 10.31 -9.99
CA ARG A 138 -15.47 11.70 -9.69
C ARG A 138 -14.29 11.79 -8.71
N LEU A 139 -14.21 10.93 -7.70
CA LEU A 139 -13.06 10.85 -6.79
C LEU A 139 -11.78 10.38 -7.50
N VAL A 140 -11.88 9.32 -8.31
CA VAL A 140 -10.76 8.85 -9.15
C VAL A 140 -10.29 9.94 -10.11
N HIS A 141 -11.21 10.75 -10.64
CA HIS A 141 -10.88 11.90 -11.46
C HIS A 141 -10.25 13.04 -10.66
N ALA A 142 -10.75 13.36 -9.47
CA ALA A 142 -10.18 14.37 -8.59
C ALA A 142 -8.73 14.02 -8.21
N LEU A 143 -8.41 12.73 -8.05
CA LEU A 143 -7.06 12.22 -7.82
C LEU A 143 -6.10 12.48 -9.01
N LYS A 144 -6.60 12.76 -10.22
CA LYS A 144 -5.78 13.07 -11.42
C LYS A 144 -5.23 14.50 -11.44
N TYR A 145 -5.64 15.35 -10.50
CA TYR A 145 -5.11 16.70 -10.34
C TYR A 145 -4.12 16.73 -9.15
N HIS A 146 -2.90 17.20 -9.43
CA HIS A 146 -1.72 17.08 -8.56
C HIS A 146 -1.93 17.69 -7.15
N ASP A 147 -2.82 18.67 -7.01
CA ASP A 147 -2.95 19.47 -5.78
C ASP A 147 -3.98 18.94 -4.77
N ARG A 148 -4.56 17.74 -5.01
CA ARG A 148 -5.60 17.17 -4.14
C ARG A 148 -5.04 16.07 -3.22
N HIS A 149 -3.99 16.34 -2.45
CA HIS A 149 -3.43 15.40 -1.45
C HIS A 149 -4.48 14.92 -0.42
N GLU A 150 -5.50 15.72 -0.16
CA GLU A 150 -6.66 15.37 0.66
C GLU A 150 -7.45 14.18 0.10
N VAL A 151 -7.66 14.14 -1.22
CA VAL A 151 -8.36 13.04 -1.91
C VAL A 151 -7.55 11.76 -1.80
N ALA A 152 -6.23 11.84 -1.98
CA ALA A 152 -5.36 10.68 -1.82
C ALA A 152 -5.41 10.10 -0.40
N ARG A 153 -5.39 10.96 0.63
CA ARG A 153 -5.51 10.54 2.04
C ARG A 153 -6.86 9.89 2.32
N LEU A 154 -7.95 10.49 1.85
CA LEU A 154 -9.30 9.91 1.95
C LEU A 154 -9.35 8.50 1.33
N MET A 155 -8.95 8.38 0.06
CA MET A 155 -8.98 7.12 -0.67
C MET A 155 -8.07 6.07 -0.02
N ALA A 156 -6.87 6.45 0.40
CA ALA A 156 -5.93 5.55 1.08
C ALA A 156 -6.50 5.00 2.40
N ARG A 157 -7.17 5.83 3.21
CA ARG A 157 -7.83 5.38 4.45
C ARG A 157 -8.96 4.39 4.16
N LEU A 158 -9.78 4.68 3.15
CA LEU A 158 -10.85 3.78 2.70
C LEU A 158 -10.29 2.44 2.21
N MET A 159 -9.22 2.47 1.42
CA MET A 159 -8.53 1.29 0.91
C MET A 159 -7.90 0.45 2.03
N ALA A 160 -7.21 1.09 2.97
CA ALA A 160 -6.60 0.42 4.11
C ALA A 160 -7.66 -0.25 5.01
N ARG A 161 -8.84 0.38 5.18
CA ARG A 161 -9.97 -0.23 5.89
C ARG A 161 -10.54 -1.44 5.14
N ALA A 162 -10.76 -1.30 3.84
CA ALA A 162 -11.35 -2.35 3.01
C ALA A 162 -10.44 -3.57 2.82
N GLY A 163 -9.12 -3.35 2.82
CA GLY A 163 -8.10 -4.40 2.73
C GLY A 163 -7.35 -4.62 4.04
N ARG A 164 -7.99 -4.40 5.21
CA ARG A 164 -7.32 -4.44 6.52
C ARG A 164 -6.50 -5.73 6.74
N GLU A 165 -7.05 -6.86 6.32
CA GLU A 165 -6.43 -8.17 6.41
C GLU A 165 -5.25 -8.30 5.44
N LEU A 166 -5.40 -7.79 4.22
CA LEU A 166 -4.33 -7.79 3.22
C LEU A 166 -3.15 -6.92 3.66
N VAL A 167 -3.46 -5.77 4.28
CA VAL A 167 -2.47 -4.84 4.83
C VAL A 167 -1.73 -5.47 6.00
N ALA A 168 -2.44 -6.13 6.91
CA ALA A 168 -1.84 -6.76 8.09
C ALA A 168 -0.92 -7.94 7.74
N GLU A 169 -1.23 -8.66 6.65
CA GLU A 169 -0.45 -9.81 6.18
C GLU A 169 0.65 -9.47 5.17
N ALA A 170 0.78 -8.21 4.73
CA ALA A 170 1.76 -7.82 3.72
C ALA A 170 3.11 -7.44 4.34
N ASP A 171 4.20 -7.79 3.65
CA ASP A 171 5.55 -7.38 4.03
C ASP A 171 5.95 -6.07 3.33
N VAL A 172 5.46 -5.90 2.11
CA VAL A 172 5.84 -4.81 1.22
C VAL A 172 4.66 -4.33 0.39
N ILE A 173 4.59 -3.01 0.18
CA ILE A 173 3.54 -2.37 -0.62
C ILE A 173 4.15 -1.69 -1.85
N ALA A 174 3.56 -1.95 -3.01
CA ALA A 174 4.01 -1.43 -4.30
C ALA A 174 2.84 -0.91 -5.14
N PRO A 175 3.03 0.18 -5.89
CA PRO A 175 1.99 0.67 -6.79
C PRO A 175 2.03 -0.05 -8.13
N VAL A 176 0.86 -0.19 -8.77
CA VAL A 176 0.81 -0.50 -10.20
C VAL A 176 1.53 0.61 -10.97
N PRO A 177 2.53 0.30 -11.83
CA PRO A 177 3.27 1.33 -12.53
C PRO A 177 2.49 1.82 -13.76
N LEU A 178 2.38 3.14 -13.87
CA LEU A 178 1.82 3.79 -15.05
C LEU A 178 2.70 3.61 -16.28
N HIS A 179 2.08 3.70 -17.46
CA HIS A 179 2.82 3.77 -18.72
C HIS A 179 3.62 5.07 -18.80
N ARG A 180 4.88 5.01 -19.25
CA ARG A 180 5.79 6.16 -19.31
C ARG A 180 5.16 7.36 -20.04
N MET A 181 4.48 7.18 -21.18
CA MET A 181 3.76 8.29 -21.86
C MET A 181 2.63 8.93 -21.02
N ARG A 182 1.96 8.17 -20.13
CA ARG A 182 0.94 8.73 -19.22
C ARG A 182 1.57 9.46 -18.03
N LEU A 183 2.72 8.99 -17.56
CA LEU A 183 3.55 9.71 -16.57
C LEU A 183 4.04 11.05 -17.13
N TRP A 184 4.42 11.11 -18.42
CA TRP A 184 4.83 12.34 -19.09
C TRP A 184 3.68 13.35 -19.27
N GLN A 185 2.44 12.90 -19.49
CA GLN A 185 1.28 13.78 -19.63
C GLN A 185 0.68 14.24 -18.28
N ARG A 186 0.87 13.47 -17.19
CA ARG A 186 0.23 13.72 -15.88
C ARG A 186 1.19 13.98 -14.73
N ARG A 187 2.51 13.92 -14.95
CA ARG A 187 3.60 14.19 -14.00
C ARG A 187 3.69 13.31 -12.75
N TYR A 188 2.70 12.47 -12.41
CA TYR A 188 2.76 11.57 -11.25
C TYR A 188 1.94 10.26 -11.41
N ASN A 189 2.25 9.27 -10.58
CA ASN A 189 1.54 7.99 -10.50
C ASN A 189 0.50 7.99 -9.37
N GLN A 190 -0.80 7.94 -9.71
CA GLN A 190 -1.91 7.94 -8.74
C GLN A 190 -1.81 6.77 -7.78
N SER A 191 -1.55 5.57 -8.30
CA SER A 191 -1.41 4.36 -7.50
C SER A 191 -0.20 4.46 -6.56
N ALA A 192 0.87 5.18 -6.95
CA ALA A 192 2.02 5.46 -6.08
C ALA A 192 1.68 6.44 -4.95
N LEU A 193 0.86 7.46 -5.22
CA LEU A 193 0.41 8.38 -4.20
C LEU A 193 -0.49 7.66 -3.16
N LEU A 194 -1.43 6.83 -3.64
CA LEU A 194 -2.28 6.00 -2.77
C LEU A 194 -1.44 5.01 -1.95
N ALA A 195 -0.53 4.27 -2.59
CA ALA A 195 0.34 3.32 -1.91
C ALA A 195 1.21 3.98 -0.83
N ARG A 196 1.73 5.19 -1.10
CA ARG A 196 2.51 5.96 -0.13
C ARG A 196 1.68 6.37 1.08
N GLU A 197 0.44 6.84 0.88
CA GLU A 197 -0.43 7.21 1.99
C GLU A 197 -0.88 5.99 2.80
N ILE A 198 -1.15 4.84 2.16
CA ILE A 198 -1.42 3.58 2.86
C ILE A 198 -0.21 3.18 3.71
N ALA A 199 0.99 3.16 3.13
CA ALA A 199 2.23 2.84 3.84
C ALA A 199 2.46 3.78 5.04
N ARG A 200 2.23 5.09 4.86
CA ARG A 200 2.36 6.08 5.94
C ARG A 200 1.37 5.82 7.08
N GLY A 201 0.15 5.38 6.77
CA GLY A 201 -0.88 5.08 7.76
C GLY A 201 -0.73 3.72 8.45
N THR A 202 0.02 2.80 7.86
CA THR A 202 0.07 1.38 8.29
C THR A 202 1.45 0.92 8.73
N GLY A 203 2.51 1.66 8.38
CA GLY A 203 3.90 1.28 8.64
C GLY A 203 4.48 0.30 7.61
N LEU A 204 3.72 -0.10 6.58
CA LEU A 204 4.21 -1.02 5.54
C LEU A 204 5.43 -0.45 4.79
N THR A 205 6.37 -1.33 4.43
CA THR A 205 7.54 -0.95 3.64
C THR A 205 7.12 -0.56 2.22
N PHE A 206 7.17 0.73 1.90
CA PHE A 206 6.82 1.23 0.57
C PHE A 206 7.96 1.08 -0.42
N ARG A 207 7.72 0.39 -1.55
CA ARG A 207 8.69 0.20 -2.64
C ARG A 207 8.12 0.70 -3.97
N PRO A 208 8.25 2.00 -4.30
CA PRO A 208 7.68 2.58 -5.52
C PRO A 208 8.29 2.02 -6.82
N GLY A 209 9.53 1.52 -6.76
CA GLY A 209 10.26 0.94 -7.90
C GLY A 209 10.17 -0.57 -8.03
N LEU A 210 9.41 -1.26 -7.16
CA LEU A 210 9.31 -2.72 -7.14
C LEU A 210 8.80 -3.28 -8.47
N LEU A 211 7.82 -2.60 -9.07
CA LEU A 211 7.28 -2.94 -10.38
C LEU A 211 7.65 -1.86 -11.41
N ARG A 212 8.12 -2.30 -12.57
CA ARG A 212 8.33 -1.44 -13.73
C ARG A 212 7.53 -1.95 -14.92
N ARG A 213 6.89 -1.03 -15.63
CA ARG A 213 6.26 -1.35 -16.92
C ARG A 213 7.33 -1.39 -18.02
N VAL A 214 7.53 -2.57 -18.62
CA VAL A 214 8.58 -2.84 -19.62
C VAL A 214 8.06 -2.87 -21.06
N LYS A 215 6.75 -3.01 -21.28
CA LYS A 215 6.15 -2.92 -22.63
C LYS A 215 5.31 -1.66 -22.79
N ALA A 216 5.46 -1.03 -23.95
CA ALA A 216 4.51 -0.04 -24.41
C ALA A 216 3.25 -0.75 -24.92
N THR A 217 2.16 -0.64 -24.17
CA THR A 217 0.88 -1.27 -24.51
C THR A 217 -0.05 -0.18 -25.07
N ARG A 218 -0.81 -0.45 -26.12
CA ARG A 218 -1.81 0.50 -26.65
C ARG A 218 -2.80 0.92 -25.54
N ALA A 219 -3.35 2.12 -25.63
CA ALA A 219 -4.39 2.59 -24.71
C ALA A 219 -5.52 1.55 -24.62
N GLN A 220 -6.01 1.28 -23.40
CA GLN A 220 -7.02 0.24 -23.14
C GLN A 220 -8.45 0.70 -23.44
N VAL A 221 -8.64 1.97 -23.82
CA VAL A 221 -9.93 2.54 -24.23
C VAL A 221 -10.37 1.85 -25.53
N GLY A 222 -11.60 1.32 -25.58
CA GLY A 222 -12.12 0.57 -26.73
C GLY A 222 -11.65 -0.88 -26.92
N LEU A 223 -10.82 -1.46 -26.03
CA LEU A 223 -10.45 -2.89 -26.13
C LEU A 223 -11.43 -3.79 -25.38
N ASP A 224 -11.87 -4.87 -26.02
CA ASP A 224 -12.64 -5.95 -25.37
C ASP A 224 -11.82 -6.65 -24.26
N HIS A 225 -12.50 -7.40 -23.40
CA HIS A 225 -11.89 -8.08 -22.24
C HIS A 225 -10.67 -8.96 -22.64
N ARG A 226 -10.76 -9.70 -23.74
CA ARG A 226 -9.71 -10.63 -24.18
C ARG A 226 -8.50 -9.86 -24.72
N LYS A 227 -8.72 -8.81 -25.49
CA LYS A 227 -7.68 -7.90 -25.99
C LYS A 227 -7.00 -7.12 -24.86
N ARG A 228 -7.75 -6.69 -23.83
CA ARG A 228 -7.15 -6.06 -22.63
C ARG A 228 -6.15 -7.00 -21.96
N ARG A 229 -6.50 -8.28 -21.78
CA ARG A 229 -5.62 -9.29 -21.16
C ARG A 229 -4.37 -9.59 -21.99
N GLN A 230 -4.50 -9.70 -23.32
CA GLN A 230 -3.35 -9.88 -24.20
C GLN A 230 -2.43 -8.66 -24.20
N ASN A 231 -3.01 -7.45 -24.21
CA ASN A 231 -2.25 -6.20 -24.28
C ASN A 231 -1.34 -5.98 -23.06
N VAL A 232 -1.70 -6.45 -21.86
CA VAL A 232 -0.88 -6.30 -20.64
C VAL A 232 0.02 -7.49 -20.32
N ARG A 233 -0.08 -8.60 -21.07
CA ARG A 233 0.70 -9.81 -20.79
C ARG A 233 2.20 -9.54 -20.89
N SER A 234 2.91 -9.80 -19.79
CA SER A 234 4.34 -9.50 -19.63
C SER A 234 4.68 -8.03 -19.85
N ALA A 235 3.74 -7.12 -19.54
CA ALA A 235 3.99 -5.69 -19.60
C ALA A 235 4.72 -5.15 -18.36
N PHE A 236 4.86 -5.97 -17.30
CA PHE A 236 5.47 -5.61 -16.04
C PHE A 236 6.61 -6.58 -15.68
N ALA A 237 7.61 -6.06 -14.98
CA ALA A 237 8.73 -6.81 -14.44
C ALA A 237 9.17 -6.23 -13.09
N VAL A 238 9.78 -7.06 -12.25
CA VAL A 238 10.55 -6.63 -11.10
C VAL A 238 12.00 -6.42 -11.57
N PRO A 239 12.60 -5.24 -11.40
CA PRO A 239 14.02 -5.02 -11.71
C PRO A 239 14.93 -5.96 -10.89
N ASP A 240 16.07 -6.36 -11.43
CA ASP A 240 16.97 -7.33 -10.78
C ASP A 240 17.42 -6.85 -9.39
N GLU A 241 17.67 -5.55 -9.25
CA GLU A 241 18.02 -4.90 -7.99
C GLU A 241 16.91 -4.95 -6.93
N MET A 242 15.65 -5.19 -7.33
CA MET A 242 14.49 -5.27 -6.46
C MET A 242 14.10 -6.71 -6.10
N VAL A 243 14.69 -7.73 -6.77
CA VAL A 243 14.40 -9.15 -6.49
C VAL A 243 14.60 -9.51 -5.01
N PRO A 244 15.68 -9.07 -4.32
CA PRO A 244 15.85 -9.37 -2.89
C PRO A 244 14.76 -8.80 -1.99
N ALA A 245 14.07 -7.73 -2.41
CA ALA A 245 12.96 -7.12 -1.66
C ALA A 245 11.62 -7.82 -1.92
N VAL A 246 11.56 -8.76 -2.88
CA VAL A 246 10.35 -9.48 -3.30
C VAL A 246 10.42 -10.96 -2.94
N ALA A 247 11.61 -11.56 -2.98
CA ALA A 247 11.80 -12.99 -2.71
C ALA A 247 11.28 -13.39 -1.32
N GLY A 248 10.34 -14.33 -1.28
CA GLY A 248 9.67 -14.80 -0.06
C GLY A 248 8.63 -13.85 0.53
N ALA A 249 8.50 -12.62 0.00
CA ALA A 249 7.61 -11.60 0.56
C ALA A 249 6.17 -11.76 0.09
N ARG A 250 5.23 -11.34 0.94
CA ARG A 250 3.83 -11.08 0.60
C ARG A 250 3.69 -9.65 0.11
N VAL A 251 3.44 -9.50 -1.19
CA VAL A 251 3.41 -8.19 -1.85
C VAL A 251 1.98 -7.66 -1.94
N LEU A 252 1.72 -6.49 -1.37
CA LEU A 252 0.47 -5.77 -1.58
C LEU A 252 0.61 -4.80 -2.75
N VAL A 253 -0.13 -5.04 -3.83
CA VAL A 253 -0.14 -4.19 -5.01
C VAL A 253 -1.34 -3.23 -4.95
N VAL A 254 -1.08 -1.95 -5.17
CA VAL A 254 -2.08 -0.88 -5.07
C VAL A 254 -2.46 -0.35 -6.45
N ASP A 255 -3.76 -0.20 -6.71
CA ASP A 255 -4.28 0.49 -7.90
C ASP A 255 -5.42 1.46 -7.56
N ASP A 256 -5.83 2.33 -8.49
CA ASP A 256 -7.00 3.19 -8.30
C ASP A 256 -8.30 2.44 -8.61
N VAL A 257 -8.39 1.76 -9.75
CA VAL A 257 -9.60 1.05 -10.21
C VAL A 257 -9.27 -0.38 -10.67
N LEU A 258 -9.87 -1.36 -10.00
CA LEU A 258 -9.85 -2.75 -10.42
C LEU A 258 -11.01 -3.02 -11.39
N THR A 259 -10.65 -3.32 -12.65
CA THR A 259 -11.62 -3.64 -13.70
C THR A 259 -11.67 -5.15 -13.94
N THR A 260 -11.06 -5.64 -15.02
CA THR A 260 -11.03 -7.07 -15.38
C THR A 260 -9.97 -7.87 -14.62
N GLY A 261 -9.17 -7.21 -13.77
CA GLY A 261 -8.02 -7.83 -13.11
C GLY A 261 -6.80 -8.06 -14.00
N ALA A 262 -6.84 -7.77 -15.30
CA ALA A 262 -5.72 -8.08 -16.21
C ALA A 262 -4.39 -7.38 -15.84
N THR A 263 -4.46 -6.11 -15.43
CA THR A 263 -3.29 -5.36 -14.96
C THR A 263 -2.76 -5.94 -13.65
N ALA A 264 -3.65 -6.23 -12.71
CA ALA A 264 -3.32 -6.84 -11.42
C ALA A 264 -2.68 -8.22 -11.59
N ASP A 265 -3.25 -9.09 -12.43
CA ASP A 265 -2.68 -10.40 -12.79
C ASP A 265 -1.28 -10.28 -13.37
N SER A 266 -1.05 -9.28 -14.22
CA SER A 266 0.25 -9.10 -14.87
C SER A 266 1.30 -8.58 -13.88
N CYS A 267 0.91 -7.73 -12.92
CA CYS A 267 1.77 -7.32 -11.81
C CYS A 267 2.07 -8.50 -10.87
N ALA A 268 1.04 -9.26 -10.50
CA ALA A 268 1.19 -10.45 -9.67
C ALA A 268 2.10 -11.50 -10.32
N THR A 269 1.94 -11.74 -11.62
CA THR A 269 2.83 -12.62 -12.39
C THR A 269 4.28 -12.17 -12.30
N ALA A 270 4.55 -10.86 -12.39
CA ALA A 270 5.91 -10.33 -12.30
C ALA A 270 6.52 -10.55 -10.90
N CYS A 271 5.76 -10.25 -9.84
CA CYS A 271 6.22 -10.47 -8.46
C CYS A 271 6.46 -11.95 -8.15
N LEU A 272 5.52 -12.83 -8.54
CA LEU A 272 5.65 -14.28 -8.31
C LEU A 272 6.85 -14.87 -9.05
N LYS A 273 7.12 -14.41 -10.28
CA LYS A 273 8.33 -14.80 -11.03
C LYS A 273 9.63 -14.33 -10.37
N ALA A 274 9.58 -13.22 -9.64
CA ALA A 274 10.70 -12.73 -8.83
C ALA A 274 10.78 -13.39 -7.45
N GLY A 275 9.94 -14.39 -7.17
CA GLY A 275 9.99 -15.20 -5.95
C GLY A 275 9.07 -14.75 -4.82
N ALA A 276 8.10 -13.86 -5.05
CA ALA A 276 7.10 -13.51 -4.03
C ALA A 276 6.34 -14.75 -3.53
N ALA A 277 6.05 -14.80 -2.23
CA ALA A 277 5.26 -15.88 -1.63
C ALA A 277 3.77 -15.75 -1.98
N ALA A 278 3.25 -14.51 -1.99
CA ALA A 278 1.89 -14.20 -2.38
C ALA A 278 1.80 -12.77 -2.92
N VAL A 279 0.77 -12.50 -3.69
CA VAL A 279 0.46 -11.15 -4.17
C VAL A 279 -1.02 -10.86 -3.94
N ASP A 280 -1.30 -9.84 -3.15
CA ASP A 280 -2.65 -9.35 -2.87
C ASP A 280 -2.85 -7.98 -3.51
N ILE A 281 -4.10 -7.62 -3.83
CA ILE A 281 -4.44 -6.38 -4.51
C ILE A 281 -5.36 -5.54 -3.62
N VAL A 282 -5.06 -4.25 -3.50
CA VAL A 282 -6.01 -3.27 -2.94
C VAL A 282 -6.25 -2.16 -3.95
N ALA A 283 -7.52 -1.87 -4.22
CA ALA A 283 -7.93 -0.79 -5.11
C ALA A 283 -8.91 0.15 -4.41
N PHE A 284 -9.04 1.38 -4.91
CA PHE A 284 -10.10 2.25 -4.42
C PHE A 284 -11.47 1.76 -4.88
N ALA A 285 -11.62 1.49 -6.18
CA ALA A 285 -12.90 1.08 -6.76
C ALA A 285 -12.84 -0.25 -7.53
N LEU A 286 -13.92 -1.03 -7.49
CA LEU A 286 -14.10 -2.28 -8.23
C LEU A 286 -15.27 -2.22 -9.21
N VAL A 287 -15.06 -2.62 -10.46
CA VAL A 287 -16.15 -2.79 -11.43
C VAL A 287 -16.87 -4.11 -11.16
N LEU A 288 -18.14 -4.03 -10.77
CA LEU A 288 -18.95 -5.22 -10.41
C LEU A 288 -19.46 -6.01 -11.62
N ASP A 289 -19.71 -5.35 -12.75
CA ASP A 289 -20.11 -5.99 -14.02
C ASP A 289 -19.18 -5.56 -15.16
N PRO A 290 -18.10 -6.32 -15.43
CA PRO A 290 -17.16 -5.97 -16.49
C PRO A 290 -17.72 -6.16 -17.91
N VAL A 291 -18.91 -6.77 -18.09
CA VAL A 291 -19.48 -7.07 -19.42
C VAL A 291 -20.10 -5.82 -20.07
N ARG A 292 -20.55 -4.84 -19.28
CA ARG A 292 -21.21 -3.61 -19.77
C ARG A 292 -20.29 -2.40 -19.96
N LEU A 293 -18.96 -2.57 -19.96
CA LEU A 293 -18.05 -1.44 -20.12
C LEU A 293 -17.90 -1.04 -21.61
N HIS A 294 -18.82 -0.19 -22.08
CA HIS A 294 -18.55 0.73 -23.19
C HIS A 294 -17.79 1.94 -22.66
N ILE A 295 -16.46 1.85 -22.60
CA ILE A 295 -15.56 3.00 -22.44
C ILE A 295 -14.83 3.23 -23.76
#